data_AF-A0A841LSM9-F1
#
_entry.id   AF-A0A841LSM9-F1
#
_cell.length_a   1.000
_cell.length_b   1.000
_cell.length_c   1.000
_cell.angle_alpha   90.00
_cell.angle_beta   90.00
_cell.angle_gamma   90.00
#
_symmetry.space_group_name_H-M   'P 1'
#
loop_
_entity.id
_entity.type
_entity.pdbx_description
1 polymer ?
#
loop_
_entity_poly.entity_id
_entity_poly.type
_entity_poly.pdbx_seq_one_letter_code
_entity_poly.pdbx_strand_id
1 'polypeptide(L)'
;METLPSFFKCQISSYMVSKAIINSGLTTETIPDLLKHVAGEFSSSIFEIWGENCISEYMTASATHRHVWHAVLSVTASRLPLGIDMRNWLTKSRRKEVLRVAFGTCPPGMIRLLSKLGPCAETPEFYNAVHAALSRGDTLTQTLHHAKKIDARAVLLIYGSIN
;
A
#
# COMPACT_ATOMS: atom_id res chain seq x y z
N MET A 1 22.69 22.78 -40.66
CA MET A 1 21.79 23.77 -40.02
C MET A 1 20.59 22.98 -39.51
N GLU A 2 20.69 22.26 -38.38
CA GLU A 2 20.74 22.78 -36.98
C GLU A 2 19.55 23.72 -36.72
N THR A 3 18.65 23.51 -35.76
CA THR A 3 18.76 22.87 -34.43
C THR A 3 17.39 22.36 -33.94
N LEU A 4 17.35 21.15 -33.36
CA LEU A 4 16.28 20.66 -32.48
C LEU A 4 16.68 20.89 -31.00
N PRO A 5 15.70 21.08 -30.09
CA PRO A 5 15.96 21.53 -28.72
C PRO A 5 16.55 20.44 -27.83
N SER A 6 17.56 20.85 -27.06
CA SER A 6 18.23 20.10 -26.01
C SER A 6 17.40 20.04 -24.73
N PHE A 7 16.79 18.89 -24.41
CA PHE A 7 16.40 18.59 -23.02
C PHE A 7 16.49 17.08 -22.76
N PHE A 8 17.71 16.55 -22.85
CA PHE A 8 18.13 15.36 -22.13
C PHE A 8 19.28 15.74 -21.19
N LYS A 9 18.98 15.86 -19.90
CA LYS A 9 19.93 15.54 -18.83
C LYS A 9 19.18 14.79 -17.73
N CYS A 10 19.14 13.47 -17.92
CA CYS A 10 19.07 12.53 -16.83
C CYS A 10 20.39 12.62 -16.06
N GLN A 11 20.34 13.08 -14.81
CA GLN A 11 21.36 12.76 -13.81
C GLN A 11 20.76 12.91 -12.42
N ILE A 12 20.38 11.75 -11.86
CA ILE A 12 20.68 11.32 -10.48
C ILE A 12 20.69 12.46 -9.45
N SER A 13 19.61 12.57 -8.68
CA SER A 13 19.67 13.25 -7.38
C SER A 13 18.90 12.47 -6.30
N SER A 14 19.24 11.18 -6.18
CA SER A 14 18.89 10.35 -5.01
C SER A 14 19.72 10.71 -3.76
N TYR A 15 20.56 11.75 -3.81
CA TYR A 15 21.50 12.13 -2.74
C TYR A 15 21.36 13.58 -2.22
N MET A 16 20.37 14.36 -2.67
CA MET A 16 20.19 15.76 -2.22
C MET A 16 18.96 16.03 -1.35
N VAL A 17 18.15 15.03 -0.99
CA VAL A 17 17.09 15.25 0.02
C VAL A 17 17.67 15.28 1.45
N SER A 18 18.90 14.80 1.66
CA SER A 18 19.50 14.71 3.01
C SER A 18 20.40 15.88 3.44
N LYS A 19 20.58 16.94 2.62
CA LYS A 19 21.45 18.09 3.00
C LYS A 19 20.81 19.48 2.94
N ALA A 20 19.57 19.61 2.49
CA ALA A 20 18.85 20.90 2.50
C ALA A 20 18.07 21.17 3.80
N ILE A 21 18.02 20.22 4.73
CA ILE A 21 17.19 20.32 5.96
C ILE A 21 17.89 21.12 7.09
N ILE A 22 19.17 21.47 6.98
CA ILE A 22 19.90 22.07 8.11
C ILE A 22 19.66 23.59 8.29
N ASN A 23 19.05 24.31 7.33
CA ASN A 23 18.97 25.79 7.41
C ASN A 23 17.58 26.43 7.31
N SER A 24 16.51 25.70 7.60
CA SER A 24 15.20 26.34 7.79
C SER A 24 14.42 25.61 8.87
N GLY A 25 14.15 26.30 9.98
CA GLY A 25 13.27 25.83 11.05
C GLY A 25 11.81 25.72 10.62
N LEU A 26 11.54 24.92 9.58
CA LEU A 26 10.22 24.43 9.23
C LEU A 26 10.07 23.02 9.80
N THR A 27 9.00 22.85 10.55
CA THR A 27 8.56 21.63 11.23
C THR A 27 8.76 20.39 10.37
N THR A 28 9.54 19.43 10.87
CA THR A 28 9.37 18.03 10.47
C THR A 28 7.91 17.68 10.70
N GLU A 29 7.11 17.50 9.64
CA GLU A 29 5.70 17.12 9.78
C GLU A 29 5.63 15.79 10.52
N THR A 30 5.30 15.88 11.81
CA THR A 30 5.29 14.72 12.69
C THR A 30 4.09 13.86 12.33
N ILE A 31 4.33 12.66 11.79
CA ILE A 31 3.27 11.69 11.50
C ILE A 31 2.45 11.48 12.79
N PRO A 32 1.12 11.70 12.77
CA PRO A 32 0.28 11.56 13.96
C PRO A 32 0.36 10.16 14.58
N ASP A 33 0.42 10.06 15.91
CA ASP A 33 0.60 8.76 16.58
C ASP A 33 -0.56 7.79 16.34
N LEU A 34 -1.79 8.32 16.24
CA LEU A 34 -2.95 7.52 15.86
C LEU A 34 -2.81 6.96 14.43
N LEU A 35 -2.25 7.74 13.50
CA LEU A 35 -1.96 7.27 12.15
C LEU A 35 -0.90 6.16 12.17
N LYS A 36 0.17 6.32 12.96
CA LYS A 36 1.18 5.26 13.15
C LYS A 36 0.56 3.99 13.71
N HIS A 37 -0.34 4.11 14.69
CA HIS A 37 -1.01 2.96 15.29
C HIS A 37 -1.90 2.20 14.29
N VAL A 38 -2.63 2.91 13.42
CA VAL A 38 -3.56 2.30 12.47
C VAL A 38 -2.88 1.83 11.19
N ALA A 39 -1.94 2.62 10.64
CA ALA A 39 -1.28 2.33 9.37
C ALA A 39 0.01 1.53 9.52
N GLY A 40 0.60 1.47 10.73
CA GLY A 40 1.85 0.77 10.97
C GLY A 40 2.97 1.25 10.04
N GLU A 41 3.57 0.30 9.33
CA GLU A 41 4.65 0.53 8.36
C GLU A 41 4.24 1.40 7.17
N PHE A 42 2.93 1.49 6.86
CA PHE A 42 2.42 2.33 5.79
C PHE A 42 2.20 3.79 6.21
N SER A 43 2.42 4.14 7.48
CA SER A 43 2.09 5.46 8.02
C SER A 43 2.73 6.61 7.24
N SER A 44 4.00 6.48 6.85
CA SER A 44 4.69 7.47 6.02
C SER A 44 4.04 7.64 4.65
N SER A 45 3.77 6.53 3.94
CA SER A 45 3.14 6.58 2.61
C SER A 45 1.72 7.11 2.66
N ILE A 46 0.94 6.74 3.69
CA ILE A 46 -0.40 7.27 3.88
C ILE A 46 -0.35 8.78 4.15
N PHE A 47 0.58 9.22 4.99
CA PHE A 47 0.75 10.64 5.28
C PHE A 47 1.19 11.42 4.04
N GLU A 48 2.07 10.87 3.21
CA GLU A 48 2.49 11.48 1.94
C GLU A 48 1.33 11.61 0.93
N ILE A 49 0.45 10.61 0.87
CA ILE A 49 -0.67 10.59 -0.10
C ILE A 49 -1.83 11.49 0.34
N TRP A 50 -2.19 11.48 1.62
CA TRP A 50 -3.34 12.26 2.12
C TRP A 50 -2.94 13.63 2.68
N GLY A 51 -1.71 13.79 3.16
CA GLY A 51 -1.26 14.98 3.88
C GLY A 51 -2.07 15.26 5.15
N GLU A 52 -1.71 16.33 5.85
CA GLU A 52 -2.39 16.76 7.07
C GLU A 52 -3.87 17.10 6.81
N ASN A 53 -4.16 17.78 5.71
CA ASN A 53 -5.50 18.32 5.43
C ASN A 53 -6.54 17.26 5.02
N CYS A 54 -6.12 16.08 4.57
CA CYS A 54 -7.04 15.04 4.11
C CYS A 54 -6.90 13.72 4.85
N ILE A 55 -6.06 13.64 5.88
CA ILE A 55 -5.86 12.39 6.63
C ILE A 55 -7.15 11.85 7.26
N SER A 56 -8.13 12.71 7.55
CA SER A 56 -9.44 12.33 8.05
C SER A 56 -10.21 11.40 7.09
N GLU A 57 -10.03 11.55 5.78
CA GLU A 57 -10.60 10.65 4.76
C GLU A 57 -10.07 9.23 4.94
N TYR A 58 -8.76 9.09 5.18
CA TYR A 58 -8.15 7.80 5.48
C TYR A 58 -8.65 7.22 6.82
N MET A 59 -8.67 8.05 7.87
CA MET A 59 -8.99 7.63 9.23
C MET A 59 -10.46 7.18 9.37
N THR A 60 -11.38 7.83 8.65
CA THR A 60 -12.82 7.54 8.71
C THR A 60 -13.27 6.45 7.74
N ALA A 61 -12.41 6.04 6.80
CA ALA A 61 -12.71 4.94 5.90
C ALA A 61 -12.99 3.63 6.66
N SER A 62 -13.75 2.71 6.06
CA SER A 62 -13.94 1.39 6.66
C SER A 62 -12.61 0.61 6.70
N ALA A 63 -12.45 -0.29 7.68
CA ALA A 63 -11.24 -1.11 7.80
C ALA A 63 -10.92 -1.86 6.49
N THR A 64 -11.95 -2.36 5.79
CA THR A 64 -11.77 -3.01 4.49
C THR A 64 -11.16 -2.08 3.43
N HIS A 65 -11.56 -0.80 3.38
CA HIS A 65 -10.97 0.14 2.44
C HIS A 65 -9.50 0.41 2.78
N ARG A 66 -9.19 0.64 4.07
CA ARG A 66 -7.81 0.83 4.51
C ARG A 66 -6.92 -0.36 4.14
N HIS A 67 -7.39 -1.59 4.39
CA HIS A 67 -6.65 -2.79 4.00
C HIS A 67 -6.46 -2.94 2.48
N VAL A 68 -7.41 -2.48 1.67
CA VAL A 68 -7.21 -2.43 0.21
C VAL A 68 -6.10 -1.45 -0.14
N TRP A 69 -6.07 -0.27 0.47
CA TRP A 69 -5.02 0.72 0.23
C TRP A 69 -3.66 0.22 0.70
N HIS A 70 -3.58 -0.38 1.89
CA HIS A 70 -2.34 -1.00 2.39
C HIS A 70 -1.85 -2.12 1.48
N ALA A 71 -2.75 -2.99 1.00
CA ALA A 71 -2.39 -4.04 0.05
C ALA A 71 -1.80 -3.45 -1.24
N VAL A 72 -2.35 -2.35 -1.73
CA VAL A 72 -1.84 -1.66 -2.93
C VAL A 72 -0.46 -1.06 -2.67
N LEU A 73 -0.27 -0.41 -1.51
CA LEU A 73 1.01 0.17 -1.10
C LEU A 73 2.07 -0.90 -0.79
N SER A 74 1.67 -2.13 -0.45
CA SER A 74 2.59 -3.25 -0.22
C SER A 74 3.29 -3.71 -1.49
N VAL A 75 2.74 -3.37 -2.65
CA VAL A 75 3.36 -3.63 -3.94
C VAL A 75 4.22 -2.41 -4.27
N THR A 76 5.53 -2.52 -4.00
CA THR A 76 6.58 -1.51 -4.21
C THR A 76 6.26 -0.49 -5.32
N ALA A 77 6.51 0.80 -5.04
CA ALA A 77 6.19 1.96 -5.88
C ALA A 77 6.57 1.85 -7.37
N SER A 78 7.49 0.95 -7.74
CA SER A 78 7.87 0.69 -9.14
C SER A 78 6.76 0.09 -10.01
N ARG A 79 5.72 -0.50 -9.42
CA ARG A 79 4.56 -1.06 -10.15
C ARG A 79 3.37 -0.13 -10.24
N LEU A 80 3.36 0.97 -9.49
CA LEU A 80 2.27 1.93 -9.51
C LEU A 80 2.50 2.93 -10.66
N PRO A 81 1.46 3.32 -11.41
CA PRO A 81 1.66 4.20 -12.56
C PRO A 81 2.19 5.58 -12.12
N LEU A 82 3.28 6.02 -12.74
CA LEU A 82 3.86 7.34 -12.50
C LEU A 82 2.89 8.44 -12.93
N GLY A 83 2.70 9.46 -12.09
CA GLY A 83 1.89 10.64 -12.41
C GLY A 83 0.39 10.52 -12.13
N ILE A 84 -0.08 9.43 -11.53
CA ILE A 84 -1.46 9.33 -11.03
C ILE A 84 -1.60 10.08 -9.71
N ASP A 85 -2.69 10.84 -9.55
CA ASP A 85 -3.15 11.31 -8.25
C ASP A 85 -3.56 10.08 -7.40
N MET A 86 -2.60 9.59 -6.62
CA MET A 86 -2.70 8.36 -5.85
C MET A 86 -3.92 8.37 -4.91
N ARG A 87 -4.16 9.50 -4.24
CA ARG A 87 -5.30 9.65 -3.34
C ARG A 87 -6.61 9.47 -4.10
N ASN A 88 -6.82 10.25 -5.17
CA ASN A 88 -8.05 10.18 -5.96
C ASN A 88 -8.27 8.79 -6.55
N TRP A 89 -7.21 8.14 -7.02
CA TRP A 89 -7.29 6.78 -7.56
C TRP A 89 -7.69 5.77 -6.48
N LEU A 90 -7.02 5.80 -5.32
CA LEU A 90 -7.32 4.89 -4.21
C LEU A 90 -8.75 5.08 -3.66
N THR A 91 -9.27 6.31 -3.64
CA THR A 91 -10.57 6.62 -3.02
C THR A 91 -11.75 6.47 -3.97
N LYS A 92 -11.57 6.75 -5.27
CA LYS A 92 -12.67 6.76 -6.25
C LYS A 92 -12.77 5.48 -7.08
N SER A 93 -11.69 4.74 -7.26
CA SER A 93 -11.71 3.52 -8.07
C SER A 93 -12.35 2.34 -7.34
N ARG A 94 -12.86 1.37 -8.12
CA ARG A 94 -13.45 0.15 -7.53
C ARG A 94 -12.35 -0.68 -6.88
N ARG A 95 -12.56 -1.14 -5.63
CA ARG A 95 -11.60 -1.97 -4.87
C ARG A 95 -10.93 -3.09 -5.68
N LYS A 96 -11.72 -3.85 -6.45
CA LYS A 96 -11.22 -4.94 -7.31
C LYS A 96 -10.27 -4.46 -8.41
N GLU A 97 -10.54 -3.28 -8.97
CA GLU A 97 -9.74 -2.68 -10.01
C GLU A 97 -8.39 -2.19 -9.46
N VAL A 98 -8.41 -1.49 -8.32
CA VAL A 98 -7.18 -1.00 -7.67
C VAL A 98 -6.25 -2.17 -7.33
N LEU A 99 -6.79 -3.25 -6.74
CA LEU A 99 -6.04 -4.47 -6.45
C LEU A 99 -5.49 -5.13 -7.73
N ARG A 100 -6.29 -5.19 -8.80
CA ARG A 100 -5.85 -5.75 -10.08
C ARG A 100 -4.71 -4.93 -10.71
N VAL A 101 -4.76 -3.61 -10.62
CA VAL A 101 -3.68 -2.75 -11.14
C VAL A 101 -2.40 -2.96 -10.32
N ALA A 102 -2.50 -3.01 -8.99
CA ALA A 102 -1.34 -3.20 -8.13
C ALA A 102 -0.69 -4.58 -8.31
N PHE A 103 -1.49 -5.66 -8.23
CA PHE A 103 -0.99 -7.03 -8.24
C PHE A 103 -1.00 -7.70 -9.63
N GLY A 104 -1.49 -7.04 -10.66
CA GLY A 104 -1.77 -7.62 -11.99
C GLY A 104 -3.07 -8.43 -12.06
N THR A 105 -3.47 -9.06 -10.96
CA THR A 105 -4.73 -9.81 -10.82
C THR A 105 -5.37 -9.56 -9.46
N CYS A 106 -6.69 -9.78 -9.36
CA CYS A 106 -7.38 -9.81 -8.06
C CYS A 106 -8.01 -11.20 -7.88
N PRO A 107 -7.36 -12.12 -7.15
CA PRO A 107 -7.83 -13.49 -7.01
C PRO A 107 -9.19 -13.53 -6.28
N PRO A 108 -10.02 -14.56 -6.53
CA PRO A 108 -11.27 -14.76 -5.81
C PRO A 108 -11.03 -14.77 -4.29
N GLY A 109 -11.92 -14.15 -3.53
CA GLY A 109 -11.81 -14.10 -2.07
C GLY A 109 -10.91 -13.01 -1.51
N MET A 110 -10.07 -12.34 -2.30
CA MET A 110 -9.15 -11.29 -1.80
C MET A 110 -9.86 -10.21 -0.98
N ILE A 111 -10.89 -9.56 -1.56
CA ILE A 111 -11.64 -8.50 -0.87
C ILE A 111 -12.35 -9.04 0.37
N ARG A 112 -12.89 -10.26 0.30
CA ARG A 112 -13.57 -10.92 1.43
C ARG A 112 -12.59 -11.26 2.56
N LEU A 113 -11.35 -11.58 2.21
CA LEU A 113 -10.29 -11.83 3.16
C LEU A 113 -9.93 -10.53 3.88
N LEU A 114 -9.66 -9.47 3.13
CA LEU A 114 -9.33 -8.14 3.67
C LEU A 114 -10.47 -7.58 4.55
N SER A 115 -11.73 -7.92 4.28
CA SER A 115 -12.85 -7.49 5.12
C SER A 115 -12.93 -8.20 6.48
N LYS A 116 -12.20 -9.30 6.68
CA LYS A 116 -12.15 -10.03 7.96
C LYS A 116 -11.00 -9.59 8.87
N LEU A 117 -10.15 -8.68 8.37
CA LEU A 117 -9.03 -8.13 9.13
C LEU A 117 -9.51 -7.08 10.14
N GLY A 118 -8.64 -6.77 11.09
CA GLY A 118 -8.91 -5.80 12.14
C GLY A 118 -8.88 -4.35 11.64
N PRO A 119 -8.85 -3.36 12.54
CA PRO A 119 -8.79 -1.96 12.15
C PRO A 119 -7.39 -1.50 11.71
N CYS A 120 -6.33 -2.20 12.13
CA CYS A 120 -4.93 -1.84 11.92
C CYS A 120 -4.32 -2.60 10.74
N ALA A 121 -3.35 -1.98 10.07
CA ALA A 121 -2.61 -2.57 8.97
C ALA A 121 -1.83 -3.82 9.41
N GLU A 122 -1.74 -4.81 8.52
CA GLU A 122 -0.77 -5.90 8.58
C GLU A 122 0.53 -5.51 7.85
N THR A 123 1.56 -6.34 7.87
CA THR A 123 2.83 -6.04 7.19
C THR A 123 2.69 -6.12 5.65
N PRO A 124 3.58 -5.48 4.87
CA PRO A 124 3.62 -5.64 3.42
C PRO A 124 3.71 -7.09 2.95
N GLU A 125 4.50 -7.92 3.63
CA GLU A 125 4.69 -9.33 3.33
C GLU A 125 3.38 -10.11 3.46
N PHE A 126 2.56 -9.76 4.45
CA PHE A 126 1.26 -10.40 4.65
C PHE A 126 0.36 -10.23 3.42
N TYR A 127 0.22 -9.00 2.90
CA TYR A 127 -0.64 -8.74 1.74
C TYR A 127 -0.14 -9.46 0.48
N ASN A 128 1.18 -9.46 0.27
CA ASN A 128 1.81 -10.18 -0.83
C ASN A 128 1.62 -11.71 -0.69
N ALA A 129 1.80 -12.25 0.51
CA ALA A 129 1.61 -13.67 0.81
C ALA A 129 0.15 -14.10 0.59
N VAL A 130 -0.82 -13.31 1.05
CA VAL A 130 -2.24 -13.55 0.82
C VAL A 130 -2.57 -13.58 -0.67
N HIS A 131 -2.11 -12.58 -1.42
CA HIS A 131 -2.37 -12.53 -2.87
C HIS A 131 -1.80 -13.77 -3.57
N ALA A 132 -0.57 -14.14 -3.25
CA ALA A 132 0.09 -15.31 -3.82
C ALA A 132 -0.58 -16.63 -3.41
N ALA A 133 -1.03 -16.77 -2.16
CA ALA A 133 -1.78 -17.94 -1.70
C ALA A 133 -3.11 -18.08 -2.45
N LEU A 134 -3.93 -17.03 -2.47
CA LEU A 134 -5.22 -17.04 -3.15
C LEU A 134 -5.11 -17.23 -4.67
N SER A 135 -4.01 -16.78 -5.27
CA SER A 135 -3.74 -16.99 -6.69
C SER A 135 -3.36 -18.43 -7.04
N ARG A 136 -2.81 -19.19 -6.08
CA ARG A 136 -2.47 -20.61 -6.28
C ARG A 136 -3.70 -21.53 -6.24
N GLY A 137 -4.77 -21.15 -5.54
CA GLY A 137 -6.01 -21.93 -5.49
C GLY A 137 -5.88 -23.27 -4.75
N ASP A 138 -4.90 -23.38 -3.86
CA ASP A 138 -4.55 -24.57 -3.09
C ASP A 138 -5.43 -24.77 -1.83
N THR A 139 -5.11 -25.77 -1.01
CA THR A 139 -5.80 -26.05 0.26
C THR A 139 -5.78 -24.86 1.22
N LEU A 140 -4.73 -24.05 1.21
CA LEU A 140 -4.65 -22.80 1.98
C LEU A 140 -5.72 -21.80 1.54
N THR A 141 -6.01 -21.72 0.23
CA THR A 141 -7.11 -20.90 -0.31
C THR A 141 -8.44 -21.32 0.29
N GLN A 142 -8.73 -22.63 0.40
CA GLN A 142 -9.96 -23.12 1.04
C GLN A 142 -10.03 -22.76 2.53
N THR A 143 -8.95 -22.95 3.28
CA THR A 143 -8.90 -22.58 4.71
C THR A 143 -9.16 -21.08 4.91
N LEU A 144 -8.56 -20.22 4.09
CA LEU A 144 -8.76 -18.77 4.14
C LEU A 144 -10.20 -18.35 3.76
N HIS A 145 -10.83 -19.05 2.82
CA HIS A 145 -12.22 -18.82 2.46
C HIS A 145 -13.17 -19.08 3.64
N HIS A 146 -12.96 -20.17 4.38
CA HIS A 146 -13.83 -20.60 5.48
C HIS A 146 -13.53 -19.94 6.83
N ALA A 147 -12.32 -19.38 7.01
CA ALA A 147 -11.95 -18.71 8.26
C ALA A 147 -12.91 -17.56 8.61
N LYS A 148 -13.46 -17.54 9.83
CA LYS A 148 -14.30 -16.41 10.30
C LYS A 148 -13.47 -15.16 10.61
N LYS A 149 -12.26 -15.36 11.12
CA LYS A 149 -11.25 -14.34 11.40
C LYS A 149 -9.90 -14.89 10.94
N ILE A 150 -9.03 -14.02 10.46
CA ILE A 150 -7.72 -14.40 9.94
C ILE A 150 -6.67 -13.81 10.87
N ASP A 151 -5.79 -14.68 11.35
CA ASP A 151 -4.56 -14.27 12.04
C ASP A 151 -3.46 -14.13 11.00
N ALA A 152 -2.88 -12.93 10.89
CA ALA A 152 -1.83 -12.66 9.94
C ALA A 152 -0.59 -13.54 10.16
N ARG A 153 -0.30 -13.92 11.40
CA ARG A 153 0.81 -14.84 11.73
C ARG A 153 0.58 -16.22 11.13
N ALA A 154 -0.65 -16.72 11.17
CA ALA A 154 -0.98 -18.02 10.57
C ALA A 154 -0.76 -18.01 9.05
N VAL A 155 -1.09 -16.91 8.37
CA VAL A 155 -0.86 -16.79 6.92
C VAL A 155 0.63 -16.78 6.58
N LEU A 156 1.43 -16.01 7.31
CA LEU A 156 2.87 -15.93 7.10
C LEU A 156 3.58 -17.25 7.40
N LEU A 157 3.18 -17.97 8.45
CA LEU A 157 3.74 -19.28 8.80
C LEU A 157 3.49 -20.33 7.72
N ILE A 158 2.27 -20.38 7.16
CA ILE A 158 1.94 -21.34 6.11
C ILE A 158 2.66 -20.96 4.81
N TYR A 159 2.72 -19.67 4.48
CA TYR A 159 3.42 -19.20 3.29
C TYR A 159 4.94 -19.47 3.36
N GLY A 160 5.56 -19.19 4.51
CA GLY A 160 7.00 -19.42 4.73
C GLY A 160 7.41 -20.88 4.87
N SER A 161 6.46 -21.81 5.06
CA SER A 161 6.74 -23.25 5.09
C SER A 161 6.70 -23.90 3.69
N ILE A 162 6.25 -23.17 2.67
CA ILE A 162 6.05 -23.66 1.29
C ILE A 162 7.11 -23.10 0.32
N ASN A 163 7.89 -22.10 0.76
CA ASN A 163 9.06 -21.57 0.04
C ASN A 163 10.36 -21.98 0.75
#